data_AF-A0A101VIZ8-F1
#
_entry.id   AF-A0A101VIZ8-F1
#
_cell.length_a   1.000
_cell.length_b   1.000
_cell.length_c   1.000
_cell.angle_alpha   90.00
_cell.angle_beta   90.00
_cell.angle_gamma   90.00
#
_symmetry.space_group_name_H-M   'P 1'
#
loop_
_entity.id
_entity.type
_entity.pdbx_description
1 polymer ?
#
loop_
_entity_poly.entity_id
_entity_poly.type
_entity_poly.pdbx_seq_one_letter_code
_entity_poly.pdbx_strand_id
1 'polypeptide(L)'
;MSVEIERQMRFPWNGGRHPWLDAAVVTESCLIGVESKRFEPFRDTKHVVLSNAYDRDVWGEAMDPWCAMRDRLRSEPSHFRYLDAAQLVKHAFGLVTEAGRISRAPVLFYLFAEPSRVSASARSEHRAEIEAFSVAVSGARVRFAAASWSEWLMRFASPAKTPAVAAHAEALRRKFEP
;
A
#
# COMPACT_ATOMS: atom_id res chain seq x y z
N MET A 1 -5.51 10.23 17.84
CA MET A 1 -5.52 9.58 16.52
C MET A 1 -6.12 10.55 15.51
N SER A 2 -5.56 10.64 14.30
CA SER A 2 -6.14 11.43 13.20
C SER A 2 -6.22 10.60 11.91
N VAL A 3 -7.13 10.98 11.02
CA VAL A 3 -7.26 10.43 9.67
C VAL A 3 -7.29 11.59 8.69
N GLU A 4 -6.45 11.53 7.67
CA GLU A 4 -6.39 12.48 6.58
C GLU A 4 -6.64 11.73 5.26
N ILE A 5 -7.45 12.31 4.38
CA ILE A 5 -7.68 11.80 3.02
C ILE A 5 -6.74 12.54 2.09
N GLU A 6 -6.15 11.82 1.14
CA GLU A 6 -5.17 12.32 0.19
C GLU A 6 -4.01 13.05 0.88
N ARG A 7 -3.03 12.29 1.37
CA ARG A 7 -1.85 12.86 2.03
C ARG A 7 -0.60 12.67 1.19
N GLN A 8 0.09 13.77 0.91
CA GLN A 8 1.40 13.76 0.28
C GLN A 8 2.45 13.16 1.22
N MET A 9 3.22 12.20 0.72
CA MET A 9 4.36 11.61 1.40
C MET A 9 5.65 12.17 0.82
N ARG A 10 6.26 13.16 1.49
CA ARG A 10 7.41 13.88 0.93
C ARG A 10 8.68 13.06 1.04
N PHE A 11 9.50 13.15 0.00
CA PHE A 11 10.88 12.69 0.01
C PHE A 11 11.75 13.66 0.83
N PRO A 12 12.98 13.27 1.21
CA PRO A 12 13.84 14.13 2.04
C PRO A 12 14.48 15.29 1.27
N TRP A 13 14.23 15.42 -0.05
CA TRP A 13 14.73 16.50 -0.89
C TRP A 13 13.63 17.42 -1.40
N ASN A 14 14.05 18.61 -1.84
CA ASN A 14 13.17 19.60 -2.44
C ASN A 14 12.86 19.28 -3.91
N GLY A 15 11.63 19.56 -4.32
CA GLY A 15 11.18 19.43 -5.70
C GLY A 15 10.93 17.99 -6.17
N GLY A 16 10.41 17.88 -7.40
CA GLY A 16 9.94 16.61 -7.97
C GLY A 16 8.52 16.23 -7.53
N ARG A 17 8.04 15.09 -8.03
CA ARG A 17 6.70 14.57 -7.69
C ARG A 17 6.80 13.64 -6.48
N HIS A 18 6.33 14.11 -5.34
CA HIS A 18 6.14 13.29 -4.15
C HIS A 18 4.88 12.42 -4.29
N PRO A 19 4.90 11.16 -3.83
CA PRO A 19 3.73 10.29 -3.86
C PRO A 19 2.62 10.80 -2.96
N TRP A 20 1.39 10.45 -3.32
CA TRP A 20 0.19 10.69 -2.52
C TRP A 20 -0.41 9.35 -2.16
N LEU A 21 -0.82 9.22 -0.90
CA LEU A 21 -1.57 8.08 -0.40
C LEU A 21 -3.04 8.48 -0.23
N ASP A 22 -3.94 7.58 -0.62
CA ASP A 22 -5.39 7.80 -0.57
C ASP A 22 -5.87 8.20 0.83
N ALA A 23 -5.22 7.65 1.87
CA ALA A 23 -5.41 8.10 3.24
C ALA A 23 -4.14 7.95 4.08
N ALA A 24 -4.08 8.68 5.18
CA ALA A 24 -3.09 8.53 6.23
C ALA A 24 -3.78 8.48 7.59
N VAL A 25 -3.40 7.49 8.41
CA VAL A 25 -3.87 7.35 9.79
C VAL A 25 -2.69 7.54 10.72
N VAL A 26 -2.76 8.57 11.57
CA VAL A 26 -1.75 8.81 12.61
C VAL A 26 -2.29 8.30 13.93
N THR A 27 -1.61 7.29 14.49
CA THR A 27 -1.86 6.80 15.84
C THR A 27 -0.81 7.37 16.80
N GLU A 28 -0.87 6.96 18.06
CA GLU A 28 0.15 7.32 19.05
C GLU A 28 1.54 6.80 18.65
N SER A 29 1.61 5.64 17.99
CA SER A 29 2.86 4.95 17.68
C SER A 29 3.18 4.87 16.18
N CYS A 30 2.18 4.98 15.30
CA CYS A 30 2.34 4.69 13.87
C CYS A 30 1.83 5.83 12.97
N LEU A 31 2.46 5.94 11.80
CA LEU A 31 1.90 6.58 10.62
C LEU A 31 1.56 5.47 9.62
N ILE A 32 0.27 5.24 9.40
CA ILE A 32 -0.23 4.24 8.46
C ILE A 32 -0.62 4.98 7.18
N GLY A 33 0.14 4.76 6.12
CA GLY A 33 -0.21 5.23 4.79
C GLY A 33 -1.03 4.18 4.05
N VAL A 34 -2.20 4.55 3.53
CA VAL A 34 -3.13 3.64 2.86
C VAL A 34 -3.12 3.90 1.35
N GLU A 35 -2.88 2.85 0.59
CA GLU A 35 -3.04 2.84 -0.86
C GLU A 35 -4.14 1.87 -1.23
N SER A 36 -5.18 2.34 -1.91
CA SER A 36 -6.34 1.56 -2.27
C SER A 36 -6.45 1.33 -3.77
N LYS A 37 -6.79 0.10 -4.17
CA LYS A 37 -6.97 -0.27 -5.58
C LYS A 37 -8.27 -1.03 -5.76
N ARG A 38 -8.96 -0.81 -6.88
CA ARG A 38 -10.22 -1.51 -7.22
C ARG A 38 -10.11 -2.36 -8.47
N PHE A 39 -9.80 -1.74 -9.60
CA PHE A 39 -9.66 -2.43 -10.90
C PHE A 39 -8.28 -2.27 -11.50
N GLU A 40 -7.53 -1.30 -11.00
CA GLU A 40 -6.18 -0.95 -11.41
C GLU A 40 -5.23 -2.15 -11.49
N PRO A 41 -5.27 -3.16 -10.59
CA PRO A 41 -4.38 -4.31 -10.69
C PRO A 41 -4.66 -5.18 -11.92
N PHE A 42 -5.89 -5.17 -12.43
CA PHE A 42 -6.35 -6.05 -13.52
C PHE A 42 -6.49 -5.31 -14.86
N ARG A 43 -6.06 -4.05 -14.94
CA ARG A 43 -5.96 -3.27 -16.18
C ARG A 43 -4.61 -3.53 -16.84
N ASP A 44 -4.35 -2.85 -17.97
CA ASP A 44 -3.15 -3.00 -18.79
C ASP A 44 -1.84 -3.07 -18.00
N THR A 45 -0.86 -3.75 -18.60
CA THR A 45 0.46 -4.03 -18.03
C THR A 45 1.10 -2.78 -17.42
N LYS A 46 1.54 -2.91 -16.16
CA LYS A 46 2.25 -1.85 -15.46
C LYS A 46 3.67 -1.73 -16.01
N HIS A 47 4.02 -0.56 -16.52
CA HIS A 47 5.41 -0.25 -16.85
C HIS A 47 6.13 0.27 -15.60
N VAL A 48 7.13 -0.47 -15.13
CA VAL A 48 7.99 -0.02 -14.04
C VAL A 48 8.84 1.15 -14.52
N VAL A 49 8.61 2.33 -13.92
CA VAL A 49 9.48 3.51 -14.10
C VAL A 49 9.90 4.02 -12.72
N LEU A 50 11.16 3.74 -12.35
CA LEU A 50 11.79 4.18 -11.11
C LEU A 50 12.98 5.09 -11.43
N SER A 51 12.89 6.36 -11.02
CA SER A 51 13.94 7.36 -11.23
C SER A 51 15.23 6.99 -10.48
N ASN A 52 16.39 7.36 -11.04
CA ASN A 52 17.70 7.25 -10.39
C ASN A 52 17.80 8.10 -9.10
N ALA A 53 16.90 9.07 -8.91
CA ALA A 53 16.81 9.81 -7.66
C ALA A 53 16.56 8.90 -6.43
N TYR A 54 16.02 7.69 -6.65
CA TYR A 54 15.79 6.73 -5.58
C TYR A 54 17.05 6.01 -5.09
N ASP A 55 18.20 6.20 -5.75
CA ASP A 55 19.47 5.55 -5.43
C ASP A 55 20.24 6.27 -4.32
N ARG A 56 19.74 7.43 -3.90
CA ARG A 56 20.33 8.24 -2.84
C ARG A 56 20.31 7.47 -1.52
N ASP A 57 21.44 7.49 -0.83
CA ASP A 57 21.58 6.93 0.51
C ASP A 57 21.01 7.89 1.58
N VAL A 58 19.68 8.03 1.58
CA VAL A 58 18.94 9.01 2.42
C VAL A 58 17.72 8.40 3.12
N TRP A 59 17.54 7.08 3.02
CA TRP A 59 16.32 6.40 3.47
C TRP A 59 16.35 6.01 4.95
N GLY A 60 17.53 6.09 5.58
CA GLY A 60 17.74 5.70 6.97
C GLY A 60 17.86 4.19 7.16
N GLU A 61 17.88 3.77 8.42
CA GLU A 61 18.14 2.38 8.80
C GLU A 61 17.02 1.41 8.37
N ALA A 62 17.41 0.16 8.12
CA ALA A 62 16.53 -0.96 7.80
C ALA A 62 15.60 -0.74 6.59
N MET A 63 16.03 0.05 5.60
CA MET A 63 15.33 0.20 4.32
C MET A 63 15.84 -0.73 3.21
N ASP A 64 16.87 -1.54 3.50
CA ASP A 64 17.50 -2.46 2.53
C ASP A 64 16.51 -3.36 1.79
N PRO A 65 15.47 -3.96 2.40
CA PRO A 65 14.51 -4.78 1.67
C PRO A 65 13.72 -3.98 0.61
N TRP A 66 13.40 -2.72 0.89
CA TRP A 66 12.73 -1.83 -0.08
C TRP A 66 13.69 -1.36 -1.19
N CYS A 67 14.96 -1.12 -0.86
CA CYS A 67 16.01 -0.84 -1.85
C CYS A 67 16.26 -2.05 -2.76
N ALA A 68 16.33 -3.25 -2.20
CA ALA A 68 16.45 -4.49 -2.96
C ALA A 68 15.25 -4.72 -3.88
N MET A 69 14.02 -4.44 -3.40
CA MET A 69 12.82 -4.49 -4.23
C MET A 69 12.88 -3.46 -5.37
N ARG A 70 13.31 -2.22 -5.11
CA ARG A 70 13.55 -1.20 -6.16
C ARG A 70 14.49 -1.74 -7.24
N ASP A 71 15.60 -2.33 -6.84
CA ASP A 71 16.62 -2.81 -7.76
C ASP A 71 16.14 -4.03 -8.56
N ARG A 72 15.44 -4.96 -7.92
CA ARG A 72 14.78 -6.09 -8.60
C ARG A 72 13.79 -5.61 -9.65
N LEU A 73 12.96 -4.62 -9.34
CA LEU A 73 11.98 -4.09 -10.29
C LEU A 73 12.64 -3.43 -11.50
N ARG A 74 13.89 -2.95 -11.37
CA ARG A 74 14.66 -2.45 -12.52
C ARG A 74 15.25 -3.58 -13.36
N SER A 75 15.76 -4.63 -12.74
CA SER A 75 16.32 -5.79 -13.46
C SER A 75 15.24 -6.69 -14.06
N GLU A 76 14.08 -6.77 -13.41
CA GLU A 76 12.92 -7.58 -13.80
C GLU A 76 11.63 -6.73 -13.80
N PRO A 77 11.45 -5.80 -14.78
CA PRO A 77 10.30 -4.90 -14.82
C PRO A 77 8.93 -5.59 -14.91
N SER A 78 8.90 -6.85 -15.34
CA SER A 78 7.69 -7.67 -15.45
C SER A 78 7.53 -8.67 -14.30
N HIS A 79 8.28 -8.52 -13.20
CA HIS A 79 8.24 -9.47 -12.07
C HIS A 79 6.86 -9.56 -11.42
N PHE A 80 6.13 -8.43 -11.37
CA PHE A 80 4.75 -8.37 -10.92
C PHE A 80 3.86 -7.97 -12.10
N ARG A 81 2.85 -8.78 -12.37
CA ARG A 81 1.87 -8.55 -13.43
C ARG A 81 0.70 -7.71 -12.94
N TYR A 82 0.18 -7.99 -11.75
CA TYR A 82 -1.02 -7.36 -11.20
C TYR A 82 -0.68 -6.27 -10.16
N LEU A 83 0.30 -6.54 -9.31
CA LEU A 83 0.72 -5.63 -8.25
C LEU A 83 1.58 -4.51 -8.83
N ASP A 84 1.18 -3.25 -8.61
CA ASP A 84 2.01 -2.08 -8.92
C ASP A 84 3.09 -1.88 -7.84
N ALA A 85 4.05 -2.81 -7.82
CA ALA A 85 5.13 -2.84 -6.85
C ALA A 85 6.01 -1.58 -6.94
N ALA A 86 6.17 -1.00 -8.13
CA ALA A 86 6.93 0.24 -8.32
C ALA A 86 6.27 1.42 -7.61
N GLN A 87 4.93 1.53 -7.66
CA GLN A 87 4.21 2.54 -6.90
C GLN A 87 4.36 2.31 -5.40
N LEU A 88 4.25 1.07 -4.91
CA LEU A 88 4.40 0.75 -3.49
C LEU A 88 5.80 1.09 -2.96
N VAL A 89 6.86 0.82 -3.73
CA VAL A 89 8.24 1.22 -3.39
C VAL A 89 8.35 2.74 -3.24
N LYS A 90 7.79 3.51 -4.18
CA LYS A 90 7.77 4.98 -4.08
C LYS A 90 7.05 5.44 -2.81
N HIS A 91 5.93 4.81 -2.49
CA HIS A 91 5.12 5.13 -1.32
C HIS A 91 5.89 4.85 -0.03
N ALA A 92 6.60 3.71 0.06
CA ALA A 92 7.43 3.40 1.22
C ALA A 92 8.55 4.44 1.44
N PHE A 93 9.24 4.87 0.38
CA PHE A 93 10.29 5.90 0.47
C PHE A 93 9.77 7.27 0.92
N GLY A 94 8.58 7.68 0.46
CA GLY A 94 7.94 8.89 0.98
C GLY A 94 7.51 8.71 2.45
N LEU A 95 6.93 7.56 2.76
CA LEU A 95 6.35 7.27 4.07
C LEU A 95 7.40 7.20 5.19
N VAL A 96 8.56 6.59 4.95
CA VAL A 96 9.65 6.54 5.96
C VAL A 96 10.10 7.94 6.36
N THR A 97 10.18 8.84 5.38
CA THR A 97 10.59 10.23 5.59
C THR A 97 9.55 10.98 6.41
N GLU A 98 8.27 10.92 6.02
CA GLU A 98 7.19 11.59 6.76
C GLU A 98 7.02 11.04 8.17
N ALA A 99 7.08 9.72 8.33
CA ALA A 99 6.96 9.08 9.64
C ALA A 99 8.11 9.50 10.57
N GLY A 100 9.33 9.63 10.04
CA GLY A 100 10.48 10.17 10.78
C GLY A 100 10.24 11.58 11.30
N ARG A 101 9.69 12.48 10.48
CA ARG A 101 9.41 13.88 10.86
C ARG A 101 8.44 14.02 12.03
N ILE A 102 7.51 13.08 12.17
CA ILE A 102 6.54 13.07 13.27
C ILE A 102 6.86 12.01 14.34
N SER A 103 8.04 11.39 14.28
CA SER A 103 8.50 10.36 15.22
C SER A 103 7.49 9.21 15.39
N ARG A 104 7.08 8.59 14.28
CA ARG A 104 6.16 7.44 14.24
C ARG A 104 6.76 6.26 13.47
N ALA A 105 6.29 5.06 13.77
CA ALA A 105 6.61 3.87 13.00
C ALA A 105 5.82 3.87 11.67
N PRO A 106 6.47 3.74 10.51
CA PRO A 106 5.78 3.75 9.22
C PRO A 106 5.16 2.38 8.89
N VAL A 107 3.91 2.39 8.43
CA VAL A 107 3.20 1.21 7.92
C VAL A 107 2.56 1.55 6.58
N LEU A 108 2.91 0.84 5.52
CA LEU A 108 2.22 0.93 4.23
C LEU A 108 1.13 -0.14 4.19
N PHE A 109 -0.13 0.28 4.10
CA PHE A 109 -1.29 -0.60 4.03
C PHE A 109 -1.89 -0.58 2.62
N TYR A 110 -1.79 -1.71 1.92
CA TYR A 110 -2.38 -1.91 0.61
C TYR A 110 -3.77 -2.53 0.72
N LEU A 111 -4.79 -1.79 0.29
CA LEU A 111 -6.19 -2.20 0.37
C LEU A 111 -6.75 -2.45 -1.02
N PHE A 112 -7.15 -3.67 -1.33
CA PHE A 112 -7.52 -4.03 -2.70
C PHE A 112 -8.94 -4.59 -2.82
N ALA A 113 -9.57 -4.39 -3.96
CA ALA A 113 -10.83 -5.05 -4.31
C ALA A 113 -10.60 -6.32 -5.13
N GLU A 114 -11.59 -7.21 -5.11
CA GLU A 114 -11.62 -8.47 -5.85
C GLU A 114 -12.93 -8.61 -6.64
N PRO A 115 -13.16 -7.73 -7.63
CA PRO A 115 -14.46 -7.62 -8.27
C PRO A 115 -14.85 -8.90 -9.00
N SER A 116 -16.13 -9.28 -8.92
CA SER A 116 -16.70 -10.51 -9.50
C SER A 116 -16.43 -10.68 -11.01
N ARG A 117 -16.35 -9.57 -11.75
CA ARG A 117 -16.05 -9.56 -13.20
C ARG A 117 -14.61 -9.93 -13.55
N VAL A 118 -13.71 -10.02 -12.57
CA VAL A 118 -12.33 -10.45 -12.76
C VAL A 118 -12.25 -11.97 -12.54
N SER A 119 -11.53 -12.68 -13.40
CA SER A 119 -11.40 -14.13 -13.28
C SER A 119 -10.85 -14.54 -11.91
N ALA A 120 -11.25 -15.72 -11.43
CA ALA A 120 -10.73 -16.26 -10.18
C ALA A 120 -9.20 -16.47 -10.23
N SER A 121 -8.66 -16.87 -11.39
CA SER A 121 -7.22 -17.03 -11.59
C SER A 121 -6.46 -15.70 -11.42
N ALA A 122 -6.92 -14.62 -12.06
CA ALA A 122 -6.27 -13.32 -11.95
C ALA A 122 -6.33 -12.75 -10.52
N ARG A 123 -7.44 -12.95 -9.81
CA ARG A 123 -7.55 -12.58 -8.38
C ARG A 123 -6.57 -13.38 -7.51
N SER A 124 -6.45 -14.69 -7.77
CA SER A 124 -5.50 -15.56 -7.07
C SER A 124 -4.05 -15.18 -7.36
N GLU A 125 -3.70 -14.89 -8.61
CA GLU A 125 -2.36 -14.44 -9.01
C GLU A 125 -2.00 -13.10 -8.38
N HIS A 126 -2.93 -12.13 -8.34
CA HIS A 126 -2.72 -10.87 -7.64
C HIS A 126 -2.47 -11.08 -6.14
N ARG A 127 -3.20 -11.98 -5.47
CA ARG A 127 -2.93 -12.31 -4.06
C ARG A 127 -1.56 -12.96 -3.86
N ALA A 128 -1.16 -13.87 -4.74
CA ALA A 128 0.15 -14.49 -4.70
C ALA A 128 1.28 -13.46 -4.87
N GLU A 129 1.09 -12.47 -5.74
CA GLU A 129 2.01 -11.35 -5.91
C GLU A 129 2.11 -10.47 -4.65
N ILE A 130 0.99 -10.16 -4.01
CA ILE A 130 0.96 -9.42 -2.73
C ILE A 130 1.73 -10.18 -1.65
N GLU A 131 1.55 -11.50 -1.56
CA GLU A 131 2.24 -12.34 -0.60
C GLU A 131 3.74 -12.38 -0.86
N ALA A 132 4.16 -12.63 -2.10
CA ALA A 132 5.56 -12.62 -2.51
C ALA A 132 6.22 -11.25 -2.22
N PHE A 133 5.53 -10.15 -2.52
CA PHE A 133 5.98 -8.81 -2.22
C PHE A 133 6.13 -8.58 -0.71
N SER A 134 5.14 -8.99 0.08
CA SER A 134 5.14 -8.88 1.55
C SER A 134 6.33 -9.59 2.18
N VAL A 135 6.63 -10.80 1.72
CA VAL A 135 7.81 -11.57 2.16
C VAL A 135 9.09 -10.82 1.80
N ALA A 136 9.21 -10.34 0.56
CA ALA A 136 10.42 -9.69 0.07
C ALA A 136 10.77 -8.38 0.79
N VAL A 137 9.77 -7.63 1.27
CA VAL A 137 9.99 -6.37 2.03
C VAL A 137 9.88 -6.55 3.55
N SER A 138 9.74 -7.78 4.03
CA SER A 138 9.61 -8.07 5.46
C SER A 138 10.86 -7.68 6.25
N GLY A 139 10.68 -7.37 7.54
CA GLY A 139 11.76 -6.92 8.43
C GLY A 139 12.24 -5.48 8.20
N ALA A 140 11.76 -4.80 7.15
CA ALA A 140 12.12 -3.42 6.87
C ALA A 140 11.48 -2.41 7.85
N ARG A 141 12.07 -1.21 7.90
CA ARG A 141 11.58 -0.08 8.69
C ARG A 141 10.14 0.29 8.34
N VAL A 142 9.81 0.36 7.05
CA VAL A 142 8.42 0.47 6.58
C VAL A 142 7.82 -0.92 6.55
N ARG A 143 6.89 -1.18 7.47
CA ARG A 143 6.13 -2.42 7.48
C ARG A 143 5.11 -2.42 6.34
N PHE A 144 5.05 -3.50 5.58
CA PHE A 144 3.98 -3.71 4.60
C PHE A 144 2.87 -4.56 5.22
N ALA A 145 1.63 -4.19 4.94
CA ALA A 145 0.44 -4.99 5.25
C ALA A 145 -0.56 -4.84 4.12
N ALA A 146 -1.37 -5.87 3.90
CA ALA A 146 -2.42 -5.84 2.89
C ALA A 146 -3.68 -6.52 3.38
N ALA A 147 -4.83 -6.13 2.84
CA ALA A 147 -6.10 -6.83 2.99
C ALA A 147 -7.02 -6.51 1.81
N SER A 148 -7.98 -7.39 1.53
CA SER A 148 -9.06 -7.02 0.63
C SER A 148 -10.06 -6.10 1.35
N TRP A 149 -10.79 -5.28 0.58
CA TRP A 149 -11.90 -4.50 1.10
C TRP A 149 -12.95 -5.39 1.78
N SER A 150 -13.25 -6.55 1.20
CA SER A 150 -14.14 -7.53 1.82
C SER A 150 -13.63 -8.01 3.18
N GLU A 151 -12.34 -8.37 3.30
CA GLU A 151 -11.71 -8.75 4.59
C GLU A 151 -11.75 -7.61 5.61
N TRP A 152 -11.49 -6.38 5.17
CA TRP A 152 -11.48 -5.22 6.04
C TRP A 152 -12.89 -4.87 6.55
N LEU A 153 -13.89 -4.87 5.67
CA LEU A 153 -15.29 -4.60 6.02
C LEU A 153 -15.86 -5.63 6.99
N MET A 154 -15.47 -6.92 6.89
CA MET A 154 -15.88 -7.96 7.83
C MET A 154 -15.50 -7.64 9.29
N ARG A 155 -14.42 -6.88 9.53
CA ARG A 155 -14.01 -6.47 10.89
C ARG A 155 -15.01 -5.52 11.55
N PHE A 156 -15.84 -4.85 10.76
CA PHE A 156 -16.88 -3.94 11.23
C PHE A 156 -18.24 -4.63 11.44
N ALA A 157 -18.40 -5.86 10.95
CA ALA A 157 -19.59 -6.67 11.15
C ALA A 157 -19.61 -7.42 12.51
N SER A 158 -18.57 -7.26 13.33
CA SER A 158 -18.48 -7.91 14.65
C SER A 158 -19.53 -7.38 15.63
N PRO A 159 -20.12 -8.24 16.50
CA PRO A 159 -21.05 -7.83 17.56
C PRO A 159 -20.48 -6.80 18.54
N ALA A 160 -19.15 -6.67 18.62
CA ALA A 160 -18.47 -5.67 19.45
C ALA A 160 -18.54 -4.24 18.87
N LYS A 161 -19.10 -4.06 17.66
CA LYS A 161 -19.29 -2.76 17.02
C LYS A 161 -20.73 -2.28 17.14
N THR A 162 -20.93 -0.97 17.03
CA THR A 162 -22.28 -0.41 17.08
C THR A 162 -23.10 -0.93 15.90
N PRO A 163 -24.41 -1.17 16.06
CA PRO A 163 -25.27 -1.64 14.98
C PRO A 163 -25.21 -0.76 13.71
N ALA A 164 -25.03 0.56 13.88
CA ALA A 164 -24.90 1.50 12.77
C ALA A 164 -23.63 1.26 11.93
N VAL A 165 -22.49 0.95 12.57
CA VAL A 165 -21.23 0.66 11.88
C VAL A 165 -21.33 -0.66 11.10
N ALA A 166 -21.91 -1.70 11.72
CA ALA A 166 -22.15 -2.97 11.04
C ALA A 166 -23.09 -2.81 9.83
N ALA A 167 -24.18 -2.05 9.98
CA ALA A 167 -25.11 -1.75 8.89
C ALA A 167 -24.44 -0.97 7.75
N HIS A 168 -23.58 0.00 8.08
CA HIS A 168 -22.83 0.75 7.07
C HIS A 168 -21.83 -0.13 6.31
N ALA A 169 -21.09 -1.00 6.99
CA ALA A 169 -20.18 -1.93 6.34
C ALA A 169 -20.90 -2.88 5.37
N GLU A 170 -22.08 -3.39 5.75
CA GLU A 170 -22.91 -4.20 4.87
C GLU A 170 -23.44 -3.41 3.66
N ALA A 171 -23.83 -2.14 3.87
CA ALA A 171 -24.26 -1.26 2.77
C ALA A 171 -23.13 -1.03 1.75
N LEU A 172 -21.89 -0.81 2.22
CA LEU A 172 -20.72 -0.68 1.35
C LEU A 172 -20.45 -1.96 0.57
N ARG A 173 -20.51 -3.12 1.23
CA ARG A 173 -20.31 -4.44 0.60
C ARG A 173 -21.32 -4.67 -0.53
N ARG A 174 -22.60 -4.40 -0.29
CA ARG A 174 -23.66 -4.54 -1.31
C ARG A 174 -23.53 -3.57 -2.46
N LYS A 175 -23.17 -2.31 -2.18
CA LYS A 175 -23.12 -1.27 -3.21
C LYS A 175 -21.91 -1.42 -4.14
N PHE A 176 -20.76 -1.75 -3.57
CA PHE A 176 -19.49 -1.69 -4.31
C PHE A 176 -19.00 -3.06 -4.79
N GLU A 177 -19.56 -4.13 -4.23
CA GLU A 177 -19.17 -5.53 -4.45
C GLU A 177 -17.63 -5.67 -4.47
N PRO A 178 -16.97 -5.21 -3.39
CA PRO A 178 -15.52 -5.02 -3.40
C PRO A 178 -14.75 -6.31 -3.10
#